data_AF-A0A3R7I622-F1
#
_entry.id   AF-A0A3R7I622-F1
#
_cell.length_a   1.000
_cell.length_b   1.000
_cell.length_c   1.000
_cell.angle_alpha   90.00
_cell.angle_beta   90.00
_cell.angle_gamma   90.00
#
_symmetry.space_group_name_H-M   'P 1'
#
loop_
_entity.id
_entity.type
_entity.pdbx_description
1 polymer ?
#
loop_
_entity_poly.entity_id
_entity_poly.type
_entity_poly.pdbx_seq_one_letter_code
_entity_poly.pdbx_strand_id
1 'polypeptide(L)'
;MNQKELLVQLEQLAEKLGIEIRYERIKNPANITKGGLCKLKGRYIIIIDSNASASERVDLISSILKRFNLKDIYILPALRRLLEKDEVLSPK
;
A
#
# COMPACT_ATOMS: atom_id res chain seq x y z
N MET A 1 11.91 -2.79 13.17
CA MET A 1 11.71 -2.42 11.75
C MET A 1 11.41 -0.94 11.68
N ASN A 2 12.19 -0.17 10.94
CA ASN A 2 11.90 1.24 10.66
C ASN A 2 10.94 1.39 9.48
N GLN A 3 10.34 2.57 9.31
CA GLN A 3 9.36 2.82 8.23
C GLN A 3 9.92 2.58 6.82
N LYS A 4 11.22 2.82 6.59
CA LYS A 4 11.87 2.52 5.31
C LYS A 4 11.88 1.04 4.99
N GLU A 5 12.19 0.19 5.97
CA GLU A 5 12.20 -1.26 5.76
C GLU A 5 10.78 -1.82 5.56
N LEU A 6 9.81 -1.23 6.25
CA LEU A 6 8.42 -1.58 6.08
C LEU A 6 7.92 -1.20 4.67
N LEU A 7 8.31 -0.01 4.19
CA LEU A 7 8.00 0.44 2.83
C LEU A 7 8.54 -0.54 1.79
N VAL A 8 9.81 -0.92 1.88
CA VAL A 8 10.43 -1.88 0.94
C VAL A 8 9.70 -3.23 0.94
N GLN A 9 9.30 -3.73 2.11
CA GLN A 9 8.55 -4.98 2.20
C GLN A 9 7.16 -4.88 1.58
N LEU A 10 6.47 -3.75 1.78
CA LEU A 10 5.17 -3.49 1.17
C LEU A 10 5.29 -3.36 -0.34
N GLU A 11 6.35 -2.71 -0.85
CA GLU A 11 6.61 -2.60 -2.29
C GLU A 11 6.85 -3.97 -2.92
N GLN A 12 7.66 -4.82 -2.28
CA GLN A 12 7.86 -6.21 -2.73
C GLN A 12 6.56 -7.03 -2.70
N LEU A 13 5.70 -6.81 -1.70
CA LEU A 13 4.42 -7.48 -1.64
C LEU A 13 3.48 -7.03 -2.77
N ALA A 14 3.45 -5.73 -3.08
CA ALA A 14 2.69 -5.20 -4.20
C ALA A 14 3.16 -5.81 -5.53
N GLU A 15 4.47 -5.91 -5.74
CA GLU A 15 5.04 -6.54 -6.93
C GLU A 15 4.62 -8.01 -7.06
N LYS A 16 4.66 -8.79 -5.96
CA LYS A 16 4.16 -10.18 -5.94
C LYS A 16 2.68 -10.31 -6.25
N LEU A 17 1.88 -9.29 -5.92
CA LEU A 17 0.45 -9.20 -6.25
C LEU A 17 0.20 -8.74 -7.70
N GLY A 18 1.25 -8.43 -8.46
CA GLY A 18 1.13 -7.85 -9.81
C GLY A 18 0.62 -6.41 -9.79
N ILE A 19 0.85 -5.70 -8.69
CA ILE A 19 0.46 -4.30 -8.50
C ILE A 19 1.70 -3.43 -8.70
N GLU A 20 1.66 -2.53 -9.67
CA GLU A 20 2.74 -1.59 -9.93
C GLU A 20 2.64 -0.39 -8.98
N ILE A 21 3.76 0.09 -8.44
CA ILE A 21 3.79 1.30 -7.61
C ILE A 21 4.47 2.42 -8.40
N ARG A 22 3.80 3.57 -8.51
CA ARG A 22 4.33 4.76 -9.17
C ARG A 22 4.32 5.96 -8.24
N TYR A 23 5.48 6.57 -8.10
CA TYR A 23 5.64 7.83 -7.42
C TYR A 23 5.44 8.97 -8.42
N GLU A 24 4.40 9.78 -8.22
CA GLU A 24 4.11 10.93 -9.07
C GLU A 24 3.96 12.19 -8.22
N ARG A 25 4.13 13.36 -8.83
CA ARG A 25 3.86 14.63 -8.16
C ARG A 25 2.40 15.00 -8.37
N ILE A 26 1.57 14.79 -7.36
CA ILE A 26 0.15 15.11 -7.42
C ILE A 26 0.01 16.62 -7.20
N LYS A 27 -0.25 17.36 -8.27
CA LYS A 27 -0.34 18.83 -8.26
C LYS A 27 -1.66 19.37 -7.71
N ASN A 28 -2.49 18.53 -7.07
CA ASN A 28 -3.78 18.95 -6.57
C ASN A 28 -3.73 19.17 -5.04
N PRO A 29 -3.64 20.43 -4.56
CA PRO A 29 -3.59 20.74 -3.13
C PRO A 29 -4.89 20.43 -2.38
N ALA A 30 -6.01 20.26 -3.10
CA ALA A 30 -7.29 19.85 -2.54
C ALA A 30 -7.41 18.31 -2.34
N ASN A 31 -6.42 17.54 -2.80
CA ASN A 31 -6.45 16.08 -2.65
C ASN A 31 -6.02 15.72 -1.22
N ILE A 32 -7.01 15.37 -0.39
CA ILE A 32 -6.81 14.91 0.99
C ILE A 32 -5.98 13.61 1.00
N THR A 33 -6.11 12.80 -0.05
CA THR A 33 -5.37 11.56 -0.22
C THR A 33 -4.03 11.80 -0.93
N LYS A 34 -2.93 11.39 -0.32
CA LYS A 34 -1.56 11.44 -0.90
C LYS A 34 -1.29 10.35 -1.93
N GLY A 35 -2.34 9.83 -2.58
CA GLY A 35 -2.25 8.72 -3.52
C GLY A 35 -3.54 7.90 -3.59
N GLY A 36 -3.50 6.79 -4.32
CA GLY A 36 -4.62 5.86 -4.44
C GLY A 36 -4.34 4.67 -5.35
N LEU A 37 -5.28 3.72 -5.36
CA LEU A 37 -5.26 2.56 -6.26
C LEU A 37 -6.02 2.91 -7.55
N CYS A 38 -5.36 2.69 -8.69
CA CYS A 38 -5.91 2.80 -10.03
C CYS A 38 -5.84 1.45 -10.74
N LYS A 39 -6.74 1.20 -11.69
CA LYS A 39 -6.67 0.05 -12.59
C LYS A 39 -6.52 0.54 -14.02
N LEU A 40 -5.36 0.30 -14.62
CA LEU A 40 -5.05 0.71 -15.99
C LEU A 40 -4.86 -0.51 -16.87
N LYS A 41 -5.66 -0.63 -17.93
CA LYS A 41 -5.60 -1.75 -18.90
C LYS A 41 -5.59 -3.12 -18.23
N GLY A 42 -6.37 -3.29 -17.16
CA GLY A 42 -6.45 -4.55 -16.40
C GLY A 42 -5.38 -4.73 -15.32
N ARG A 43 -4.34 -3.88 -15.27
CA ARG A 43 -3.28 -3.92 -14.25
C ARG A 43 -3.59 -2.96 -13.11
N TYR A 44 -3.32 -3.40 -11.89
CA TYR A 44 -3.43 -2.54 -10.72
C TYR A 44 -2.17 -1.67 -10.58
N ILE A 45 -2.36 -0.38 -10.36
CA ILE A 45 -1.29 0.61 -10.17
C ILE A 45 -1.62 1.43 -8.93
N ILE A 46 -0.72 1.46 -7.96
CA ILE A 46 -0.78 2.36 -6.81
C ILE A 46 0.00 3.62 -7.17
N ILE A 47 -0.69 4.76 -7.19
CA ILE A 47 -0.06 6.06 -7.38
C ILE A 47 0.16 6.69 -6.01
N ILE A 48 1.37 7.13 -5.73
CA ILE A 48 1.78 7.74 -4.47
C ILE A 48 2.34 9.12 -4.74
N ASP A 49 1.90 10.11 -3.98
CA ASP A 49 2.48 11.44 -4.05
C ASP A 49 3.94 11.41 -3.60
N SER A 50 4.83 11.98 -4.41
CA SER A 50 6.26 11.99 -4.12
C SER A 50 6.61 12.82 -2.88
N ASN A 51 5.73 13.75 -2.45
CA ASN A 51 5.89 14.51 -1.20
C ASN A 51 5.30 13.79 0.02
N ALA A 52 4.67 12.62 -0.15
CA ALA A 52 4.17 11.83 0.96
C ALA A 52 5.33 11.39 1.87
N SER A 53 5.15 11.53 3.18
CA SER A 53 6.12 11.04 4.18
C SER A 53 6.19 9.52 4.18
N ALA A 54 7.29 8.93 4.66
CA ALA A 54 7.44 7.47 4.74
C ALA A 54 6.26 6.79 5.47
N SER A 55 5.75 7.42 6.53
CA SER A 55 4.57 6.95 7.25
C SER A 55 3.31 6.93 6.39
N GLU A 56 3.04 7.99 5.63
CA GLU A 56 1.87 8.06 4.77
C GLU A 56 1.95 7.05 3.63
N ARG A 57 3.14 6.83 3.06
CA ARG A 57 3.35 5.81 2.02
C ARG A 57 3.06 4.42 2.55
N VAL A 58 3.60 4.10 3.73
CA VAL A 58 3.36 2.83 4.42
C VAL A 58 1.87 2.63 4.67
N ASP A 59 1.20 3.63 5.23
CA ASP A 59 -0.23 3.56 5.56
C ASP A 59 -1.09 3.35 4.31
N LEU A 60 -0.81 4.11 3.25
CA LEU A 60 -1.52 4.05 1.99
C LEU A 60 -1.34 2.70 1.29
N ILE A 61 -0.09 2.23 1.15
CA ILE A 61 0.18 0.94 0.51
C ILE A 61 -0.44 -0.18 1.36
N SER A 62 -0.23 -0.17 2.68
CA SER A 62 -0.81 -1.15 3.60
C SER A 62 -2.34 -1.23 3.46
N SER A 63 -3.04 -0.10 3.53
CA SER A 63 -4.49 -0.02 3.39
C SER A 63 -5.01 -0.52 2.04
N ILE A 64 -4.23 -0.37 0.98
CA ILE A 64 -4.57 -0.89 -0.35
C ILE A 64 -4.32 -2.39 -0.42
N LEU A 65 -3.13 -2.86 -0.02
CA LEU A 65 -2.74 -4.27 -0.11
C LEU A 65 -3.63 -5.17 0.74
N LYS A 66 -4.15 -4.69 1.88
CA LYS A 66 -5.16 -5.39 2.68
C LYS A 66 -6.44 -5.75 1.92
N ARG A 67 -6.79 -4.98 0.88
CA ARG A 67 -7.97 -5.25 0.05
C ARG A 67 -7.73 -6.39 -0.95
N PHE A 68 -6.49 -6.82 -1.12
CA PHE A 68 -6.12 -7.92 -2.00
C PHE A 68 -6.05 -9.24 -1.24
N ASN A 69 -6.14 -10.35 -1.96
CA ASN A 69 -6.06 -11.67 -1.34
C ASN A 69 -4.60 -12.00 -0.98
N LEU A 70 -4.23 -11.76 0.27
CA LEU A 70 -2.91 -12.03 0.82
C LEU A 70 -2.71 -13.49 1.25
N LYS A 71 -3.76 -14.33 1.19
CA LYS A 71 -3.74 -15.70 1.73
C LYS A 71 -2.78 -16.64 1.02
N ASP A 72 -2.55 -16.41 -0.26
CA ASP A 72 -1.73 -17.29 -1.11
C ASP A 72 -0.27 -16.80 -1.25
N ILE A 73 0.05 -15.64 -0.69
CA ILE A 73 1.39 -15.05 -0.79
C ILE A 73 2.16 -15.28 0.50
N TYR A 74 3.39 -15.75 0.35
CA TYR A 74 4.33 -15.83 1.46
C TYR A 74 4.72 -14.43 1.94
N ILE A 75 4.16 -14.04 3.09
CA ILE A 75 4.41 -12.78 3.79
C ILE A 75 5.10 -13.10 5.11
N LEU A 76 6.13 -12.32 5.46
CA LEU A 76 6.79 -12.45 6.74
C LEU A 76 5.77 -12.23 7.88
N PRO A 77 5.76 -13.06 8.94
CA PRO A 77 4.76 -12.98 10.00
C PRO A 77 4.71 -11.61 10.70
N ALA A 78 5.84 -10.91 10.77
CA ALA A 78 5.91 -9.53 11.27
C ALA A 78 5.13 -8.54 10.38
N LEU A 79 5.27 -8.64 9.05
CA LEU A 79 4.54 -7.81 8.09
C LEU A 79 3.07 -8.16 8.07
N ARG A 80 2.75 -9.46 8.13
CA ARG A 80 1.37 -9.95 8.16
C ARG A 80 0.61 -9.41 9.36
N ARG A 81 1.22 -9.42 10.55
CA ARG A 81 0.63 -8.79 11.74
C ARG A 81 0.33 -7.32 11.53
N LEU A 82 1.20 -6.54 10.86
CA LEU A 82 0.93 -5.12 10.58
C LEU A 82 -0.24 -4.92 9.61
N LEU A 83 -0.40 -5.83 8.65
CA LEU A 83 -1.51 -5.81 7.70
C LEU A 83 -2.84 -6.23 8.39
N GLU A 84 -2.81 -7.26 9.23
CA GLU A 84 -3.98 -7.81 9.93
C GLU A 84 -4.38 -7.00 11.19
N LYS A 85 -3.51 -6.17 11.79
CA LYS A 85 -3.82 -5.41 13.03
C LYS A 85 -4.94 -4.38 12.88
N ASP A 86 -5.39 -4.14 11.66
CA ASP A 86 -6.46 -3.18 11.32
C ASP A 86 -7.77 -3.90 10.96
N GLU A 87 -7.81 -5.24 10.94
CA GLU A 87 -9.04 -6.04 10.76
C GLU A 87 -9.93 -6.07 12.01
N VAL A 88 -9.59 -5.34 13.08
CA VAL A 88 -10.40 -5.27 14.31
C VAL A 88 -11.26 -4.01 14.40
N LEU A 89 -11.85 -3.51 13.31
CA LEU A 89 -13.09 -2.72 13.40
C LEU A 89 -13.79 -2.54 12.04
N SER A 90 -14.56 -3.53 11.62
CA SER A 90 -15.75 -3.32 10.78
C SER A 90 -16.70 -4.50 10.96
N PRO A 91 -17.57 -4.51 12.00
CA PRO A 91 -18.79 -5.28 11.93
C PRO A 91 -19.59 -4.77 10.72
N LYS A 92 -20.01 -5.75 9.92
CA LYS A 92 -20.86 -5.67 8.73
C LYS A 92 -22.19 -4.96 9.00
#